data_AF-A0A4U0YES2-F1
#
_entry.id   AF-A0A4U0YES2-F1
#
_cell.length_a   1.000
_cell.length_b   1.000
_cell.length_c   1.000
_cell.angle_alpha   90.00
_cell.angle_beta   90.00
_cell.angle_gamma   90.00
#
_symmetry.space_group_name_H-M   'P 1'
#
loop_
_entity.id
_entity.type
_entity.pdbx_description
1 polymer ?
#
loop_
_entity_poly.entity_id
_entity_poly.type
_entity_poly.pdbx_seq_one_letter_code
_entity_poly.pdbx_strand_id
1 'polypeptide(L)' 'MRRKPSGFTATCQCGVMVGALDAERTERQDMGRLLGEWLFYGCTVTPFFGGTNCFEIKPCRCEQEPSHDNQ' A
#
# COMPACT_ATOMS: atom_id res chain seq x y z
N MET A 1 10.21 5.17 24.09
CA MET A 1 8.88 5.51 23.52
C MET A 1 8.77 4.93 22.11
N ARG A 2 7.62 4.36 21.74
CA ARG A 2 7.35 3.95 20.35
C ARG A 2 7.03 5.19 19.52
N ARG A 3 7.63 5.32 18.34
CA ARG A 3 7.36 6.43 17.41
C ARG A 3 6.04 6.18 16.69
N LYS A 4 5.26 7.25 16.47
CA LYS A 4 4.11 7.18 15.56
C LYS A 4 4.64 7.11 14.12
N PRO A 5 4.09 6.24 13.25
CA PRO A 5 4.41 6.26 11.83
C PRO A 5 4.05 7.61 11.20
N SER A 6 4.86 8.07 10.26
CA SER A 6 4.53 9.20 9.38
C SER A 6 3.51 8.79 8.33
N GLY A 7 3.41 7.49 8.04
CA GLY A 7 2.40 6.94 7.16
C GLY A 7 2.60 5.44 6.94
N PHE A 8 1.90 4.92 5.93
CA PHE A 8 1.89 3.50 5.59
C PHE A 8 1.94 3.31 4.07
N THR A 9 2.57 2.24 3.61
CA THR A 9 2.47 1.76 2.23
C THR A 9 1.75 0.42 2.18
N ALA A 10 1.09 0.14 1.05
CA ALA A 10 0.46 -1.13 0.76
C ALA A 10 1.11 -1.80 -0.44
N THR A 11 1.58 -3.02 -0.23
CA THR A 11 2.18 -3.86 -1.26
C THR A 11 1.27 -5.06 -1.50
N CYS A 12 0.85 -5.26 -2.75
CA CYS A 12 0.05 -6.40 -3.15
C CYS A 12 0.86 -7.71 -3.05
N GLN A 13 0.18 -8.85 -3.05
CA GLN A 13 0.78 -10.19 -3.06
C GLN A 13 1.69 -10.42 -4.28
N CYS A 14 1.46 -9.70 -5.39
CA CYS A 14 2.36 -9.71 -6.56
C CYS A 14 3.64 -8.88 -6.36
N GLY A 15 3.87 -8.29 -5.19
CA GLY A 15 5.05 -7.50 -4.85
C GLY A 15 5.00 -6.04 -5.30
N VAL A 16 3.92 -5.62 -5.97
CA VAL A 16 3.74 -4.24 -6.45
C VAL A 16 3.19 -3.35 -5.34
N MET A 17 3.77 -2.16 -5.17
CA MET A 17 3.22 -1.12 -4.30
C MET A 17 1.99 -0.48 -4.95
N VAL A 18 0.82 -0.68 -4.33
CA VAL A 18 -0.50 -0.27 -4.86
C VAL A 18 -1.09 0.90 -4.10
N GLY A 19 -0.49 1.31 -2.97
CA GLY A 19 -0.95 2.47 -2.22
C GLY A 19 0.10 3.02 -1.26
N ALA A 20 -0.04 4.30 -0.95
CA ALA A 20 0.67 4.98 0.11
C ALA A 20 -0.29 5.97 0.79
N LEU A 21 -0.15 6.10 2.11
CA LEU A 21 -0.94 6.97 2.95
C LEU A 21 -0.01 7.80 3.84
N ASP A 22 -0.23 9.11 3.86
CA ASP A 22 0.39 10.06 4.77
C ASP A 22 -0.51 10.25 6.00
N ALA A 23 -0.02 9.90 7.18
CA ALA A 23 -0.80 9.92 8.42
C ALA A 23 -0.92 11.32 9.05
N GLU A 24 -0.19 12.31 8.55
CA GLU A 24 -0.31 13.72 8.96
C GLU A 24 -1.35 14.45 8.10
N ARG A 25 -1.59 13.95 6.88
CA ARG A 25 -2.51 14.56 5.90
C ARG A 25 -3.82 13.80 5.72
N THR A 26 -4.00 12.67 6.39
CA THR A 26 -5.21 11.83 6.29
C THR A 26 -5.93 11.78 7.63
N GLU A 27 -7.25 11.99 7.62
CA GLU A 27 -8.06 11.86 8.82
C GLU A 27 -8.03 10.46 9.39
N ARG A 28 -8.17 10.34 10.72
CA ARG A 28 -8.03 9.06 11.42
C ARG A 28 -9.05 8.02 10.96
N GLN A 29 -10.27 8.43 10.64
CA GLN A 29 -11.34 7.53 10.19
C GLN A 29 -11.02 6.96 8.81
N ASP A 30 -10.59 7.81 7.86
CA ASP A 30 -10.19 7.39 6.53
C ASP A 30 -8.95 6.51 6.54
N MET A 31 -7.97 6.84 7.39
CA MET A 31 -6.79 6.00 7.59
C MET A 31 -7.20 4.60 8.08
N GLY A 32 -8.11 4.50 9.06
CA GLY A 32 -8.60 3.21 9.53
C GLY A 32 -9.29 2.40 8.42
N ARG A 33 -10.11 3.07 7.61
CA ARG A 33 -10.81 2.46 6.46
C ARG A 33 -9.83 1.92 5.42
N LEU A 34 -8.87 2.74 4.97
CA LEU A 34 -7.90 2.36 3.94
C LEU A 34 -6.99 1.22 4.40
N LEU A 35 -6.51 1.28 5.65
CA LEU A 35 -5.70 0.21 6.22
C LEU A 35 -6.48 -1.10 6.30
N GLY A 36 -7.75 -1.05 6.72
CA GLY A 36 -8.63 -2.22 6.77
C GLY A 36 -8.87 -2.81 5.37
N GLU A 37 -9.10 -1.96 4.38
CA GLU A 37 -9.30 -2.35 2.99
C GLU A 37 -8.07 -3.06 2.40
N TRP A 38 -6.86 -2.50 2.59
CA TRP A 38 -5.64 -3.14 2.14
C TRP A 38 -5.38 -4.50 2.79
N LEU A 39 -5.61 -4.62 4.10
CA LEU A 39 -5.50 -5.88 4.82
C LEU A 39 -6.53 -6.91 4.33
N PHE A 40 -7.78 -6.48 4.07
CA PHE A 40 -8.84 -7.32 3.54
C PHE A 40 -8.49 -7.90 2.17
N TYR A 41 -7.90 -7.09 1.27
CA TYR A 41 -7.41 -7.54 -0.04
C TYR A 41 -6.06 -8.29 0.03
N GLY A 42 -5.57 -8.61 1.22
CA GLY A 42 -4.36 -9.41 1.40
C GLY A 42 -3.06 -8.67 1.07
N CYS A 43 -3.06 -7.34 1.08
CA CYS A 43 -1.84 -6.55 0.93
C CYS A 43 -1.00 -6.60 2.22
N THR A 44 0.32 -6.50 2.05
CA THR A 44 1.23 -6.21 3.15
C THR A 44 1.23 -4.71 3.42
N VAL A 45 0.90 -4.31 4.65
CA VAL A 45 0.95 -2.92 5.10
C VAL A 45 2.26 -2.69 5.85
N THR A 46 3.06 -1.71 5.41
CA THR A 46 4.35 -1.37 6.03
C THR A 46 4.34 0.07 6.54
N PRO A 47 4.66 0.33 7.82
CA PRO A 47 4.81 1.68 8.33
C PRO A 47 6.12 2.31 7.85
N PHE A 48 6.11 3.61 7.57
CA PHE A 48 7.33 4.40 7.40
C PHE A 48 7.40 5.54 8.41
N PHE A 49 8.62 5.99 8.72
CA PHE A 49 8.88 6.93 9.80
C PHE A 49 9.80 8.05 9.32
N GLY A 50 9.36 9.30 9.53
CA GLY A 50 10.11 10.53 9.27
C GLY A 50 9.99 11.06 7.83
N GLY A 51 10.22 12.37 7.69
CA GLY A 51 10.53 13.06 6.43
C GLY A 51 9.47 13.04 5.32
N THR A 52 9.81 13.70 4.21
CA THR A 52 9.08 13.59 2.95
C THR A 52 9.51 12.31 2.24
N ASN A 53 8.55 11.43 1.95
CA ASN A 53 8.79 10.20 1.20
C ASN A 53 8.08 10.30 -0.15
N CYS A 54 8.75 9.83 -1.21
CA CYS A 54 8.17 9.69 -2.54
C CYS A 54 8.03 8.20 -2.84
N PHE A 55 6.80 7.76 -3.10
CA PHE A 55 6.49 6.38 -3.45
C PHE A 55 5.94 6.32 -4.87
N GLU A 56 6.42 5.36 -5.65
CA GLU A 56 5.88 5.09 -6.98
C GLU A 56 4.75 4.05 -6.84
N ILE A 57 3.52 4.48 -7.11
CA ILE A 57 2.33 3.62 -7.05
C ILE A 57 2.05 3.05 -8.44
N LYS A 58 1.85 1.73 -8.52
CA LYS A 58 1.58 1.01 -9.77
C LYS A 58 0.29 0.19 -9.65
N PRO A 59 -0.42 -0.05 -10.76
CA PRO A 59 -1.57 -0.95 -10.76
C PRO A 59 -1.16 -2.37 -10.37
N CYS A 60 -2.05 -3.05 -9.66
CA CYS A 60 -1.90 -4.46 -9.33
C CYS A 60 -1.74 -5.32 -10.60
N ARG A 61 -0.97 -6.41 -10.50
CA ARG A 61 -0.68 -7.33 -11.60
C ARG A 61 -1.23 -8.74 -11.38
N CYS A 62 -2.00 -9.00 -10.33
CA CYS A 62 -2.53 -10.34 -10.03
C CYS A 62 -3.48 -10.88 -11.11
N GLU A 63 -4.13 -10.01 -11.88
CA GLU A 63 -5.03 -10.37 -12.99
C GLU A 63 -4.36 -10.24 -14.37
N GLN A 64 -3.08 -9.82 -14.42
CA GLN A 64 -2.28 -9.87 -15.63
C GLN A 64 -1.73 -11.30 -15.74
N GLU A 65 -2.58 -12.26 -16.11
CA GLU A 65 -2.07 -13.53 -16.59
C GLU A 65 -1.08 -13.25 -17.74
N PRO A 66 0.11 -13.87 -17.76
CA PRO A 66 0.85 -13.94 -19.00
C PRO A 66 -0.03 -14.74 -19.96
N SER A 67 -0.55 -14.08 -21.00
CA SER A 67 -1.10 -14.78 -22.15
C SER A 67 -0.02 -15.75 -22.63
N HIS A 68 -0.19 -17.03 -22.33
CA HIS A 68 0.53 -18.10 -23.00
C HIS A 68 0.06 -18.11 -24.46
N ASP A 69 0.63 -17.22 -25.28
CA ASP A 69 0.58 -17.33 -26.73
C ASP A 69 1.41 -18.56 -27.11
N ASN A 70 0.73 -19.70 -27.21
CA ASN A 70 1.18 -20.82 -28.01
C ASN A 70 0.63 -20.62 -29.44
N GLN A 71 1.44 -20.06 -30.33
CA GLN A 71 1.35 -20.34 -31.76
C GLN A 71 2.71 -20.29 -32.44
#